data_AF-A0A8B3GVA2-F1
#
_entry.id   AF-A0A8B3GVA2-F1
#
_cell.length_a   1.000
_cell.length_b   1.000
_cell.length_c   1.000
_cell.angle_alpha   90.00
_cell.angle_beta   90.00
_cell.angle_gamma   90.00
#
_symmetry.space_group_name_H-M   'P 1'
#
loop_
_entity.id
_entity.type
_entity.pdbx_description
1 polymer ?
#
loop_
_entity_poly.entity_id
_entity_poly.type
_entity_poly.pdbx_seq_one_letter_code
_entity_poly.pdbx_strand_id
1 'polypeptide(L)'
;MVTLVKQESYKLVKRSSLFVFWFGLTLFQVAIAVYLLTHPNASNPSSLFINSFYAPVLIVFYMLALTSTQLSSELQYGTLKSLLYRRYSSSKILASKWVTLLLCTLVLYASSLIMSLCLAITVFNGKIDLVAKGIKGQQVWQIWLMNNISSFLTLIFILSFVCLLATLFENSTPAIIIGLSTYFIVSIFNQLMFMMIKQHEWIKWNPVNMMNLGNQLQNAELSKLTRLPLSQISLGYLIYAAAFLALSLVVFKYRNER
;
A
#
# COMPACT_ATOMS: atom_id res chain seq x y z
N MET A 1 -4.25 23.64 -6.78
CA MET A 1 -3.93 22.23 -6.49
C MET A 1 -2.42 22.02 -6.44
N VAL A 2 -1.68 22.31 -7.51
CA VAL A 2 -0.21 22.10 -7.55
C VAL A 2 0.55 22.78 -6.41
N THR A 3 0.17 24.02 -6.05
CA THR A 3 0.78 24.75 -4.92
C THR A 3 0.55 24.06 -3.56
N LEU A 4 -0.65 23.54 -3.32
CA LEU A 4 -0.99 22.79 -2.09
C LEU A 4 -0.21 21.46 -2.03
N VAL A 5 -0.15 20.73 -3.15
CA VAL A 5 0.63 19.49 -3.24
C VAL A 5 2.10 19.79 -2.93
N LYS A 6 2.69 20.84 -3.51
CA LYS A 6 4.08 21.24 -3.23
C LYS A 6 4.31 21.55 -1.75
N GLN A 7 3.36 22.24 -1.10
CA GLN A 7 3.46 22.56 0.33
C GLN A 7 3.36 21.31 1.21
N GLU A 8 2.39 20.43 0.95
CA GLU A 8 2.21 19.18 1.70
C GLU A 8 3.40 18.22 1.47
N SER A 9 3.93 18.12 0.25
CA SER A 9 5.14 17.35 -0.06
C SER A 9 6.35 17.90 0.69
N TYR A 10 6.53 19.23 0.74
CA TYR A 10 7.63 19.85 1.48
C TYR A 10 7.54 19.57 2.98
N LYS A 11 6.34 19.67 3.58
CA LYS A 11 6.11 19.31 4.98
C LYS A 11 6.46 17.85 5.26
N LEU A 12 6.05 16.95 4.37
CA LEU A 12 6.27 15.51 4.52
C LEU A 12 7.76 15.15 4.38
N VAL A 13 8.47 15.73 3.41
CA VAL A 13 9.91 15.53 3.25
C VAL A 13 10.69 16.04 4.47
N LYS A 14 10.30 17.17 5.05
CA LYS A 14 11.01 17.73 6.22
C LYS A 14 10.74 16.96 7.52
N ARG A 15 9.80 16.01 7.51
CA ARG A 15 9.47 15.21 8.69
C ARG A 15 10.60 14.20 8.94
N SER A 16 11.26 14.30 10.10
CA SER A 16 12.35 13.40 10.48
C SER A 16 11.96 11.92 10.42
N SER A 17 10.70 11.59 10.72
CA SER A 17 10.19 10.23 10.67
C SER A 17 10.27 9.58 9.29
N LEU A 18 10.22 10.35 8.20
CA LEU A 18 10.35 9.82 6.84
C LEU A 18 11.79 9.42 6.54
N PHE A 19 12.76 10.25 6.91
CA PHE A 19 14.17 9.93 6.74
C PHE A 19 14.61 8.75 7.61
N VAL A 20 14.17 8.72 8.87
CA VAL A 20 14.45 7.59 9.78
C VAL A 20 13.85 6.30 9.23
N PHE A 21 12.61 6.33 8.75
CA PHE A 21 11.99 5.15 8.15
C PHE A 21 12.69 4.72 6.86
N TRP A 22 13.04 5.66 5.99
CA TRP A 22 13.72 5.36 4.74
C TRP A 22 15.08 4.69 4.95
N PHE A 23 15.89 5.22 5.86
CA PHE A 23 17.16 4.60 6.25
C PHE A 23 16.97 3.27 6.97
N GLY A 24 15.96 3.17 7.85
CA GLY A 24 15.61 1.91 8.52
C GLY A 24 15.17 0.82 7.53
N LEU A 25 14.43 1.19 6.49
CA LEU A 25 13.97 0.28 5.44
C LEU A 25 15.15 -0.29 4.66
N THR A 26 16.10 0.54 4.22
CA THR A 26 17.27 0.06 3.46
C THR A 26 18.16 -0.82 4.34
N LEU A 27 18.38 -0.44 5.60
CA LEU A 27 19.14 -1.23 6.57
C LEU A 27 18.47 -2.58 6.83
N PHE A 28 17.15 -2.62 6.96
CA PHE A 28 16.41 -3.86 7.15
C PHE A 28 16.55 -4.83 5.96
N GLN A 29 16.48 -4.31 4.73
CA GLN A 29 16.71 -5.14 3.53
C GLN A 29 18.14 -5.71 3.49
N VAL A 30 19.15 -4.92 3.87
CA VAL A 30 20.54 -5.37 3.99
C VAL A 30 20.65 -6.46 5.07
N ALA A 31 20.03 -6.27 6.23
CA ALA A 31 20.09 -7.23 7.33
C ALA A 31 19.52 -8.60 6.92
N ILE A 32 18.40 -8.63 6.19
CA ILE A 32 17.83 -9.88 5.65
C ILE A 32 18.77 -10.51 4.62
N ALA A 33 19.35 -9.70 3.73
CA ALA A 33 20.30 -10.20 2.73
C ALA A 33 21.53 -10.84 3.38
N VAL A 34 22.08 -10.23 4.43
CA VAL A 34 23.22 -10.78 5.20
C VAL A 34 22.82 -12.04 5.98
N TYR A 35 21.63 -12.05 6.58
CA TYR A 35 21.10 -13.23 7.28
C TYR A 35 21.02 -14.45 6.35
N LEU A 36 20.58 -14.24 5.11
CA LEU A 36 20.54 -15.27 4.06
C LEU A 36 21.92 -15.83 3.70
N LEU A 37 22.96 -14.99 3.65
CA LEU A 37 24.32 -15.43 3.35
C LEU A 37 24.89 -16.35 4.43
N THR A 38 24.50 -16.10 5.69
CA THR A 38 24.97 -16.91 6.85
C THR A 38 24.15 -18.19 7.02
N HIS A 39 22.90 -18.23 6.57
CA HIS A 39 21.99 -19.37 6.71
C HIS A 39 21.36 -19.77 5.36
N PRO A 40 22.13 -20.44 4.47
CA PRO A 40 21.66 -20.77 3.12
C PRO A 40 20.48 -21.75 3.07
N ASN A 41 20.18 -22.45 4.17
CA ASN A 41 19.06 -23.39 4.26
C ASN A 41 17.74 -22.75 4.73
N ALA A 42 17.75 -21.48 5.17
CA ALA A 42 16.57 -20.85 5.75
C ALA A 42 15.52 -20.46 4.69
N SER A 43 15.95 -20.08 3.48
CA SER A 43 15.07 -19.69 2.39
C SER A 43 15.83 -19.58 1.06
N ASN A 44 15.14 -19.80 -0.05
CA ASN A 44 15.72 -19.64 -1.38
C ASN A 44 16.03 -18.15 -1.64
N PRO A 45 17.25 -17.78 -2.09
CA PRO A 45 17.59 -16.40 -2.41
C PRO A 45 16.64 -15.75 -3.42
N SER A 46 16.14 -16.55 -4.38
CA SER A 46 15.18 -16.11 -5.39
C SER A 46 13.81 -15.73 -4.79
N SER A 47 13.31 -16.42 -3.78
CA SER A 47 12.01 -16.11 -3.17
C SER A 47 12.06 -14.85 -2.32
N LEU A 48 13.19 -14.58 -1.65
CA LEU A 48 13.38 -13.33 -0.90
C LEU A 48 13.60 -12.14 -1.82
N PHE A 49 14.30 -12.32 -2.94
CA PHE A 49 14.36 -11.31 -3.99
C PHE A 49 12.97 -10.99 -4.55
N ILE A 50 12.15 -12.00 -4.89
CA ILE A 50 10.77 -11.82 -5.39
C ILE A 50 9.91 -11.00 -4.41
N ASN A 51 10.15 -11.12 -3.10
CA ASN A 51 9.46 -10.36 -2.05
C ASN A 51 10.15 -9.03 -1.67
N SER A 52 11.15 -8.59 -2.43
CA SER A 52 11.91 -7.36 -2.15
C SER A 52 12.47 -7.31 -0.72
N PHE A 53 12.90 -8.46 -0.19
CA PHE A 53 13.38 -8.60 1.19
C PHE A 53 12.37 -8.08 2.24
N TYR A 54 11.08 -8.40 2.07
CA TYR A 54 9.97 -8.01 2.95
C TYR A 54 9.72 -6.50 3.11
N ALA A 55 10.35 -5.65 2.30
CA ALA A 55 10.11 -4.21 2.32
C ALA A 55 8.63 -3.80 2.14
N PRO A 56 7.81 -4.45 1.27
CA PRO A 56 6.41 -4.06 1.10
C PRO A 56 5.60 -4.06 2.40
N VAL A 57 5.84 -5.02 3.30
CA VAL A 57 5.14 -5.11 4.60
C VAL A 57 5.47 -3.92 5.49
N LEU A 58 6.74 -3.53 5.57
CA LEU A 58 7.17 -2.36 6.34
C LEU A 58 6.59 -1.07 5.75
N ILE A 59 6.57 -0.95 4.42
CA ILE A 59 5.97 0.20 3.74
C ILE A 59 4.48 0.32 4.07
N VAL A 60 3.74 -0.81 4.10
CA VAL A 60 2.33 -0.83 4.54
C VAL A 60 2.19 -0.24 5.93
N PHE A 61 2.92 -0.74 6.92
CA PHE A 61 2.80 -0.27 8.30
C PHE A 61 3.09 1.22 8.44
N TYR A 62 4.16 1.69 7.80
CA TYR A 62 4.51 3.11 7.83
C TYR A 62 3.46 3.99 7.15
N MET A 63 2.99 3.61 5.95
CA MET A 63 2.02 4.40 5.21
C MET A 63 0.66 4.48 5.91
N LEU A 64 0.23 3.42 6.60
CA LEU A 64 -0.99 3.44 7.41
C LEU A 64 -0.88 4.41 8.58
N ALA A 65 0.24 4.35 9.32
CA ALA A 65 0.51 5.26 10.42
C ALA A 65 0.62 6.73 9.95
N LEU A 66 1.31 6.96 8.84
CA LEU A 66 1.50 8.30 8.29
C LEU A 66 0.17 8.90 7.80
N THR A 67 -0.65 8.12 7.09
CA THR A 67 -1.97 8.56 6.60
C THR A 67 -2.90 8.94 7.74
N SER A 68 -2.98 8.10 8.77
CA SER A 68 -3.84 8.37 9.92
C SER A 68 -3.38 9.60 10.70
N THR A 69 -2.07 9.71 10.98
CA THR A 69 -1.54 10.85 11.74
C THR A 69 -1.68 12.17 10.99
N GLN A 70 -1.48 12.19 9.67
CA GLN A 70 -1.65 13.39 8.87
C GLN A 70 -3.09 13.93 8.90
N LEU A 71 -4.09 13.05 8.80
CA LEU A 71 -5.49 13.49 8.86
C LEU A 71 -5.94 13.87 10.27
N SER A 72 -5.64 13.03 11.26
CA SER A 72 -6.07 13.27 12.64
C SER A 72 -5.42 14.52 13.25
N SER A 73 -4.15 14.79 12.97
CA SER A 73 -3.46 15.98 13.51
C SER A 73 -4.14 17.29 13.09
N GLU A 74 -4.72 17.35 11.90
CA GLU A 74 -5.41 18.57 11.44
C GLU A 74 -6.78 18.74 12.08
N LEU A 75 -7.44 17.63 12.40
CA LEU A 75 -8.69 17.63 13.15
C LEU A 75 -8.46 18.02 14.60
N GLN A 76 -7.41 17.49 15.24
CA GLN A 76 -7.06 17.77 16.64
C GLN A 76 -6.57 19.21 16.86
N TYR A 77 -5.66 19.70 16.01
CA TYR A 77 -5.07 21.03 16.18
C TYR A 77 -5.89 22.16 15.52
N GLY A 78 -7.01 21.85 14.87
CA GLY A 78 -7.89 22.84 14.24
C GLY A 78 -7.23 23.64 13.11
N THR A 79 -6.08 23.21 12.60
CA THR A 79 -5.33 23.89 11.52
C THR A 79 -6.11 23.96 10.20
N LEU A 80 -7.17 23.16 10.09
CA LEU A 80 -8.13 23.23 9.00
C LEU A 80 -8.91 24.55 8.95
N LYS A 81 -9.29 25.11 10.10
CA LYS A 81 -10.04 26.37 10.16
C LYS A 81 -9.19 27.55 9.67
N SER A 82 -7.88 27.55 9.96
CA SER A 82 -6.96 28.59 9.48
C SER A 82 -6.68 28.51 7.97
N LEU A 83 -6.69 27.29 7.39
CA LEU A 83 -6.53 27.07 5.96
C LEU A 83 -7.78 27.45 5.14
N LEU A 84 -8.98 27.20 5.67
CA LEU A 84 -10.25 27.60 5.06
C LEU A 84 -10.40 29.12 4.95
N TYR A 85 -9.95 29.84 5.98
CA TYR A 85 -9.95 31.31 5.98
C TYR A 85 -9.16 31.90 4.81
N ARG A 86 -8.21 31.14 4.26
CA ARG A 86 -7.35 31.53 3.13
C ARG A 86 -7.95 31.23 1.73
N ARG A 87 -9.25 30.93 1.63
CA ARG A 87 -10.03 30.64 0.39
C ARG A 87 -9.77 29.28 -0.28
N TYR A 88 -9.22 28.28 0.42
CA TYR A 88 -9.11 26.92 -0.13
C TYR A 88 -10.33 26.08 0.25
N SER A 89 -10.99 25.44 -0.73
CA SER A 89 -12.10 24.51 -0.45
C SER A 89 -11.60 23.24 0.24
N SER A 90 -12.34 22.71 1.22
CA SER A 90 -12.00 21.49 1.99
C SER A 90 -11.65 20.30 1.09
N SER A 91 -12.37 20.13 -0.03
CA SER A 91 -12.10 19.06 -1.00
C SER A 91 -10.73 19.18 -1.68
N LYS A 92 -10.24 20.41 -1.91
CA LYS A 92 -8.92 20.65 -2.52
C LYS A 92 -7.78 20.33 -1.56
N ILE A 93 -7.99 20.56 -0.26
CA ILE A 93 -7.02 20.25 0.79
C ILE A 93 -6.89 18.72 0.91
N LEU A 94 -8.01 18.02 1.09
CA LEU A 94 -7.99 16.56 1.22
C LEU A 94 -7.43 15.88 -0.05
N ALA A 95 -7.86 16.31 -1.24
CA ALA A 95 -7.31 15.79 -2.50
C ALA A 95 -5.80 16.03 -2.65
N SER A 96 -5.28 17.19 -2.19
CA SER A 96 -3.84 17.44 -2.23
C SER A 96 -3.06 16.48 -1.34
N LYS A 97 -3.59 16.15 -0.16
CA LYS A 97 -2.98 15.18 0.77
C LYS A 97 -2.94 13.78 0.19
N TRP A 98 -4.04 13.36 -0.42
CA TRP A 98 -4.12 12.11 -1.18
C TRP A 98 -3.02 11.99 -2.21
N VAL A 99 -2.85 13.03 -3.04
CA VAL A 99 -1.79 13.05 -4.06
C VAL A 99 -0.41 13.00 -3.40
N THR A 100 -0.18 13.70 -2.29
CA THR A 100 1.11 13.62 -1.59
C THR A 100 1.39 12.25 -0.97
N LEU A 101 0.37 11.56 -0.45
CA LEU A 101 0.49 10.20 0.07
C LEU A 101 0.80 9.21 -1.05
N LEU A 102 0.16 9.35 -2.21
CA LEU A 102 0.43 8.54 -3.39
C LEU A 102 1.86 8.75 -3.89
N LEU A 103 2.32 10.01 -3.98
CA LEU A 103 3.71 10.31 -4.35
C LEU A 103 4.71 9.76 -3.33
N CYS A 104 4.44 9.88 -2.04
CA CYS A 104 5.27 9.30 -0.99
C CYS A 104 5.38 7.78 -1.14
N THR A 105 4.25 7.12 -1.36
CA THR A 105 4.22 5.67 -1.59
C THR A 105 5.07 5.27 -2.79
N LEU A 106 4.93 5.98 -3.92
CA LEU A 106 5.72 5.75 -5.13
C LEU A 106 7.21 5.88 -4.88
N VAL A 107 7.64 6.91 -4.14
CA VAL A 107 9.07 7.12 -3.81
C VAL A 107 9.59 6.00 -2.90
N LEU A 108 8.84 5.59 -1.88
CA LEU A 108 9.25 4.49 -0.99
C LEU A 108 9.38 3.16 -1.74
N TYR A 109 8.41 2.81 -2.59
CA TYR A 109 8.49 1.63 -3.44
C TYR A 109 9.63 1.73 -4.46
N ALA A 110 9.82 2.86 -5.13
CA ALA A 110 10.93 3.05 -6.06
C ALA A 110 12.28 2.83 -5.36
N SER A 111 12.44 3.38 -4.15
CA SER A 111 13.67 3.21 -3.39
C SER A 111 13.90 1.76 -2.92
N SER A 112 12.83 1.04 -2.52
CA SER A 112 12.94 -0.36 -2.11
C SER A 112 13.26 -1.28 -3.29
N LEU A 113 12.76 -0.96 -4.48
CA LEU A 113 13.06 -1.68 -5.72
C LEU A 113 14.53 -1.48 -6.12
N ILE A 114 15.02 -0.24 -6.12
CA ILE A 114 16.43 0.08 -6.41
C ILE A 114 17.35 -0.64 -5.43
N MET A 115 17.02 -0.62 -4.14
CA MET A 115 17.81 -1.30 -3.12
C MET A 115 17.80 -2.82 -3.29
N SER A 116 16.65 -3.41 -3.63
CA SER A 116 16.54 -4.85 -3.90
C SER A 116 17.41 -5.28 -5.10
N LEU A 117 17.44 -4.47 -6.16
CA LEU A 117 18.32 -4.71 -7.31
C LEU A 117 19.79 -4.57 -6.94
N CYS A 118 20.14 -3.54 -6.16
CA CYS A 118 21.50 -3.34 -5.67
C CYS A 118 21.98 -4.56 -4.86
N LEU A 119 21.16 -5.07 -3.96
CA LEU A 119 21.45 -6.26 -3.16
C LEU A 119 21.57 -7.53 -4.03
N ALA A 120 20.70 -7.69 -5.02
CA ALA A 120 20.78 -8.83 -5.93
C ALA A 120 22.10 -8.87 -6.71
N ILE A 121 22.58 -7.72 -7.18
CA ILE A 121 23.83 -7.60 -7.94
C ILE A 121 25.05 -7.74 -7.03
N THR A 122 25.06 -7.09 -5.86
CA THR A 122 26.24 -7.00 -4.99
C THR A 122 26.40 -8.22 -4.07
N VAL A 123 25.32 -8.67 -3.43
CA VAL A 123 25.34 -9.68 -2.36
C VAL A 123 25.18 -11.09 -2.93
N PHE A 124 24.38 -11.25 -3.97
CA PHE A 124 24.01 -12.56 -4.54
C PHE A 124 24.61 -12.82 -5.92
N ASN A 125 25.68 -12.11 -6.28
CA ASN A 125 26.36 -12.23 -7.56
C ASN A 125 26.63 -13.71 -7.92
N GLY A 126 25.96 -14.22 -8.96
CA GLY A 126 26.08 -15.61 -9.43
C GLY A 126 25.17 -16.66 -8.77
N LYS A 127 24.40 -16.34 -7.72
CA LYS A 127 23.44 -17.27 -7.06
C LYS A 127 21.97 -17.02 -7.44
N ILE A 128 21.64 -15.82 -7.94
CA ILE A 128 20.32 -15.48 -8.46
C ILE A 128 20.45 -15.33 -9.96
N ASP A 129 19.99 -16.35 -10.69
CA ASP A 129 19.89 -16.26 -12.13
C ASP A 129 18.60 -15.51 -12.48
N LEU A 130 18.75 -14.21 -12.75
CA LEU A 130 17.65 -13.29 -13.09
C LEU A 130 16.91 -13.70 -14.38
N VAL A 131 17.58 -14.49 -15.22
CA VAL A 131 17.10 -14.96 -16.53
C VAL A 131 16.67 -16.43 -16.47
N ALA A 132 17.02 -17.18 -15.42
CA ALA A 132 16.50 -18.52 -15.24
C ALA A 132 14.97 -18.52 -15.22
N LYS A 133 14.39 -19.51 -15.90
CA LYS A 133 12.96 -19.79 -15.85
C LYS A 133 12.60 -20.10 -14.40
N GLY A 134 11.91 -19.18 -13.74
CA GLY A 134 11.38 -19.38 -12.40
C GLY A 134 10.19 -20.34 -12.39
N ILE A 135 9.46 -20.32 -11.28
CA ILE A 135 8.22 -21.09 -11.09
C ILE A 135 7.21 -20.66 -12.18
N LYS A 136 6.68 -21.61 -12.96
CA LYS A 136 5.77 -21.42 -14.13
C LYS A 136 6.40 -20.91 -15.43
N GLY A 137 7.73 -20.92 -15.58
CA GLY A 137 8.40 -20.61 -16.85
C GLY A 137 8.56 -19.11 -17.16
N GLN A 138 8.19 -18.23 -16.23
CA GLN A 138 8.43 -16.78 -16.29
C GLN A 138 9.81 -16.43 -15.70
N GLN A 139 10.40 -15.33 -16.17
CA GLN A 139 11.69 -14.85 -15.67
C GLN A 139 11.55 -14.30 -14.24
N VAL A 140 12.55 -14.53 -13.38
CA VAL A 140 12.50 -14.14 -11.95
C VAL A 140 12.25 -12.64 -11.78
N TRP A 141 12.81 -11.79 -12.64
CA TRP A 141 12.58 -10.34 -12.59
C TRP A 141 11.11 -9.95 -12.89
N GLN A 142 10.43 -10.70 -13.77
CA GLN A 142 9.02 -10.45 -14.11
C GLN A 142 8.12 -10.76 -12.91
N ILE A 143 8.37 -11.91 -12.26
CA ILE A 143 7.63 -12.31 -11.06
C ILE A 143 7.85 -11.28 -9.94
N TRP A 144 9.09 -10.85 -9.74
CA TRP A 144 9.43 -9.80 -8.77
C TRP A 144 8.69 -8.49 -9.04
N LEU A 145 8.71 -7.99 -10.28
CA LEU A 145 8.04 -6.74 -10.64
C LEU A 145 6.52 -6.85 -10.45
N MET A 146 5.91 -7.95 -10.89
CA MET A 146 4.48 -8.22 -10.70
C MET A 146 4.12 -8.33 -9.21
N ASN A 147 5.02 -8.85 -8.38
CA ASN A 147 4.80 -8.93 -6.94
C ASN A 147 4.76 -7.57 -6.24
N ASN A 148 5.69 -6.69 -6.62
CA ASN A 148 5.71 -5.33 -6.09
C ASN A 148 4.51 -4.51 -6.58
N ILE A 149 4.11 -4.65 -7.85
CA ILE A 149 2.91 -4.00 -8.40
C ILE A 149 1.65 -4.48 -7.66
N SER A 150 1.53 -5.78 -7.41
CA SER A 150 0.41 -6.35 -6.64
C SER A 150 0.32 -5.76 -5.23
N SER A 151 1.45 -5.73 -4.53
CA SER A 151 1.54 -5.20 -3.17
C SER A 151 1.22 -3.70 -3.13
N PHE A 152 1.69 -2.95 -4.13
CA PHE A 152 1.41 -1.54 -4.31
C PHE A 152 -0.09 -1.26 -4.54
N LEU A 153 -0.75 -2.02 -5.42
CA LEU A 153 -2.19 -1.89 -5.67
C LEU A 153 -3.01 -2.23 -4.42
N THR A 154 -2.62 -3.28 -3.70
CA THR A 154 -3.26 -3.65 -2.43
C THR A 154 -3.14 -2.52 -1.42
N LEU A 155 -1.96 -1.92 -1.31
CA LEU A 155 -1.70 -0.82 -0.39
C LEU A 155 -2.50 0.44 -0.74
N ILE A 156 -2.61 0.82 -2.02
CA ILE A 156 -3.43 1.99 -2.42
C ILE A 156 -4.90 1.81 -2.00
N PHE A 157 -5.43 0.60 -2.15
CA PHE A 157 -6.80 0.31 -1.73
C PHE A 157 -6.98 0.45 -0.21
N ILE A 158 -6.05 -0.11 0.57
CA ILE A 158 -6.09 0.01 2.04
C ILE A 158 -5.94 1.47 2.46
N LEU A 159 -5.06 2.23 1.81
CA LEU A 159 -4.92 3.66 2.08
C LEU A 159 -6.26 4.37 1.86
N SER A 160 -6.93 4.11 0.73
CA SER A 160 -8.28 4.61 0.38
C SER A 160 -9.26 4.41 1.52
N PHE A 161 -9.29 3.20 2.07
CA PHE A 161 -10.14 2.85 3.19
C PHE A 161 -9.72 3.53 4.51
N VAL A 162 -8.42 3.54 4.85
CA VAL A 162 -7.91 4.11 6.10
C VAL A 162 -8.09 5.61 6.17
N CYS A 163 -7.93 6.32 5.06
CA CYS A 163 -8.15 7.75 5.06
C CYS A 163 -9.64 8.10 5.25
N LEU A 164 -10.58 7.30 4.73
CA LEU A 164 -11.99 7.42 5.10
C LEU A 164 -12.19 7.27 6.60
N LEU A 165 -11.60 6.24 7.21
CA LEU A 165 -11.68 6.05 8.67
C LEU A 165 -11.04 7.21 9.44
N ALA A 166 -9.90 7.71 8.97
CA ALA A 166 -9.22 8.85 9.59
C ALA A 166 -10.03 10.15 9.52
N THR A 167 -10.93 10.32 8.53
CA THR A 167 -11.89 11.44 8.53
C THR A 167 -13.05 11.26 9.52
N LEU A 168 -13.42 10.00 9.84
CA LEU A 168 -14.51 9.68 10.76
C LEU A 168 -14.10 9.85 12.23
N PHE A 169 -12.86 9.50 12.57
CA PHE A 169 -12.37 9.58 13.95
C PHE A 169 -11.68 10.91 14.27
N GLU A 170 -11.67 11.30 15.55
CA GLU A 170 -10.89 12.44 16.06
C GLU A 170 -9.42 12.06 16.29
N ASN A 171 -9.23 10.86 16.83
CA ASN A 171 -7.92 10.32 17.15
C ASN A 171 -7.37 9.49 16.00
N SER A 172 -6.04 9.49 15.85
CA SER A 172 -5.35 8.68 14.83
C SER A 172 -5.36 7.18 15.16
N THR A 173 -5.42 6.83 16.44
CA THR A 173 -5.28 5.44 16.92
C THR A 173 -6.30 4.47 16.32
N PRO A 174 -7.63 4.75 16.29
CA PRO A 174 -8.60 3.82 15.73
C PRO A 174 -8.39 3.56 14.24
N ALA A 175 -8.09 4.60 13.45
CA ALA A 175 -7.85 4.44 12.01
C ALA A 175 -6.58 3.61 11.72
N ILE A 176 -5.53 3.73 12.55
CA ILE A 176 -4.33 2.89 12.43
C ILE A 176 -4.66 1.43 12.73
N ILE A 177 -5.33 1.15 13.85
CA ILE A 177 -5.66 -0.21 14.29
C ILE A 177 -6.55 -0.90 13.26
N ILE A 178 -7.58 -0.21 12.75
CA ILE A 178 -8.49 -0.78 11.75
C ILE A 178 -7.77 -0.98 10.40
N GLY A 179 -6.86 -0.07 10.02
CA GLY A 179 -6.05 -0.24 8.82
C GLY A 179 -5.15 -1.47 8.88
N LEU A 180 -4.45 -1.64 10.00
CA LEU A 180 -3.59 -2.80 10.25
C LEU A 180 -4.40 -4.10 10.32
N SER A 181 -5.53 -4.11 11.04
CA SER A 181 -6.39 -5.29 11.12
C SER A 181 -6.92 -5.67 9.74
N THR A 182 -7.32 -4.70 8.91
CA THR A 182 -7.77 -4.96 7.53
C THR A 182 -6.67 -5.62 6.69
N TYR A 183 -5.42 -5.16 6.81
CA TYR A 183 -4.30 -5.77 6.11
C TYR A 183 -4.09 -7.24 6.50
N PHE A 184 -4.10 -7.55 7.80
CA PHE A 184 -3.96 -8.92 8.30
C PHE A 184 -5.17 -9.79 7.96
N ILE A 185 -6.39 -9.25 8.07
CA ILE A 185 -7.62 -9.94 7.72
C ILE A 185 -7.54 -10.38 6.25
N VAL A 186 -7.17 -9.51 5.33
CA VAL A 186 -7.06 -9.88 3.91
C VAL A 186 -6.04 -11.00 3.70
N SER A 187 -4.88 -10.91 4.36
CA SER A 187 -3.83 -11.94 4.24
C SER A 187 -4.28 -13.32 4.73
N ILE A 188 -4.97 -13.38 5.87
CA ILE A 188 -5.38 -14.64 6.52
C ILE A 188 -6.72 -15.16 5.96
N PHE A 189 -7.69 -14.28 5.78
CA PHE A 189 -9.07 -14.65 5.39
C PHE A 189 -9.25 -14.86 3.90
N ASN A 190 -8.26 -14.59 3.05
CA ASN A 190 -8.38 -14.83 1.61
C ASN A 190 -8.81 -16.27 1.28
N GLN A 191 -8.26 -17.27 1.99
CA GLN A 191 -8.64 -18.67 1.79
C GLN A 191 -10.09 -18.97 2.22
N LEU A 192 -10.50 -18.45 3.37
CA LEU A 192 -11.88 -18.57 3.87
C LEU A 192 -12.88 -17.85 2.96
N MET A 193 -12.49 -16.68 2.44
CA MET A 193 -13.29 -15.90 1.51
C MET A 193 -13.53 -16.68 0.21
N PHE A 194 -12.52 -17.34 -0.36
CA PHE A 194 -12.71 -18.18 -1.55
C PHE A 194 -13.66 -19.35 -1.30
N MET A 195 -13.64 -19.95 -0.11
CA MET A 195 -14.63 -20.98 0.27
C MET A 195 -16.05 -20.40 0.37
N MET A 196 -16.21 -19.21 0.96
CA MET A 196 -17.51 -18.53 1.04
C MET A 196 -18.05 -18.10 -0.32
N ILE A 197 -17.18 -17.59 -1.21
CA ILE A 197 -17.55 -17.26 -2.60
C ILE A 197 -18.06 -18.50 -3.35
N LYS A 198 -17.51 -19.68 -3.03
CA LYS A 198 -18.00 -20.93 -3.63
C LYS A 198 -19.45 -21.25 -3.22
N GLN A 199 -19.83 -20.93 -1.99
CA GLN A 199 -21.16 -21.18 -1.44
C GLN A 199 -22.17 -20.09 -1.81
N HIS A 200 -21.75 -18.82 -1.86
CA HIS A 200 -22.62 -17.66 -2.10
C HIS A 200 -22.00 -16.72 -3.14
N GLU A 201 -22.57 -16.71 -4.34
CA GLU A 201 -21.98 -15.98 -5.47
C GLU A 201 -22.01 -14.46 -5.31
N TRP A 202 -22.90 -13.90 -4.49
CA TRP A 202 -22.99 -12.46 -4.27
C TRP A 202 -21.77 -11.91 -3.50
N ILE A 203 -21.10 -12.75 -2.69
CA ILE A 203 -19.92 -12.38 -1.88
C ILE A 203 -18.72 -12.01 -2.76
N LYS A 204 -18.73 -12.40 -4.06
CA LYS A 204 -17.67 -12.04 -5.01
C LYS A 204 -17.45 -10.53 -5.14
N TRP A 205 -18.45 -9.70 -4.86
CA TRP A 205 -18.33 -8.24 -4.94
C TRP A 205 -17.75 -7.57 -3.68
N ASN A 206 -17.35 -8.34 -2.67
CA ASN A 206 -16.77 -7.80 -1.43
C ASN A 206 -15.47 -7.00 -1.71
N PRO A 207 -15.27 -5.83 -1.07
CA PRO A 207 -14.00 -5.08 -1.09
C PRO A 207 -12.75 -5.94 -0.86
N VAL A 208 -12.81 -6.95 0.02
CA VAL A 208 -11.70 -7.88 0.28
C VAL A 208 -11.34 -8.70 -0.95
N ASN A 209 -12.33 -9.10 -1.77
CA ASN A 209 -12.07 -9.80 -3.02
C ASN A 209 -11.43 -8.87 -4.06
N MET A 210 -11.84 -7.60 -4.10
CA MET A 210 -11.27 -6.59 -5.00
C MET A 210 -9.81 -6.27 -4.70
N MET A 211 -9.38 -6.43 -3.44
CA MET A 211 -7.97 -6.29 -3.06
C MET A 211 -7.08 -7.36 -3.68
N ASN A 212 -7.63 -8.51 -4.09
CA ASN A 212 -6.88 -9.57 -4.76
C ASN A 212 -6.55 -9.27 -6.23
N LEU A 213 -6.92 -8.10 -6.76
CA LEU A 213 -6.55 -7.67 -8.10
C LEU A 213 -5.04 -7.85 -8.36
N GLY A 214 -4.21 -7.39 -7.43
CA GLY A 214 -2.77 -7.53 -7.53
C GLY A 214 -2.33 -8.99 -7.63
N ASN A 215 -2.91 -9.86 -6.80
CA ASN A 215 -2.58 -11.29 -6.78
C ASN A 215 -3.04 -11.97 -8.09
N GLN A 216 -4.19 -11.57 -8.63
CA GLN A 216 -4.74 -12.10 -9.88
C GLN A 216 -3.92 -11.67 -11.11
N LEU A 217 -3.26 -10.51 -11.07
CA LEU A 217 -2.28 -10.11 -12.10
C LEU A 217 -1.06 -11.04 -12.13
N GLN A 218 -0.64 -11.57 -10.99
CA GLN A 218 0.47 -12.53 -10.92
C GLN A 218 0.05 -13.94 -11.35
N ASN A 219 -1.14 -14.38 -10.94
CA ASN A 219 -1.63 -15.73 -11.19
C ASN A 219 -3.01 -15.67 -11.84
N ALA A 220 -3.07 -15.86 -13.16
CA ALA A 220 -4.32 -15.92 -13.90
C ALA A 220 -5.31 -16.99 -13.38
N GLU A 221 -4.80 -18.06 -12.75
CA GLU A 221 -5.60 -19.11 -12.12
C GLU A 221 -6.43 -18.61 -10.92
N LEU A 222 -6.03 -17.51 -10.28
CA LEU A 222 -6.84 -16.90 -9.21
C LEU A 222 -8.18 -16.38 -9.71
N SER A 223 -8.34 -16.13 -11.03
CA SER A 223 -9.65 -15.78 -11.61
C SER A 223 -10.73 -16.84 -11.35
N LYS A 224 -10.33 -18.12 -11.25
CA LYS A 224 -11.25 -19.22 -10.91
C LYS A 224 -11.66 -19.20 -9.44
N LEU A 225 -10.79 -18.69 -8.57
CA LEU A 225 -11.03 -18.60 -7.12
C LEU A 225 -11.81 -17.33 -6.75
N THR A 226 -11.49 -16.20 -7.39
CA THR A 226 -12.20 -14.93 -7.22
C THR A 226 -13.55 -14.90 -7.94
N ARG A 227 -13.78 -15.85 -8.89
CA ARG A 227 -14.95 -15.96 -9.77
C ARG A 227 -15.25 -14.70 -10.59
N LEU A 228 -14.26 -13.83 -10.73
CA LEU A 228 -14.38 -12.58 -11.47
C LEU A 228 -13.26 -12.49 -12.51
N PRO A 229 -13.58 -12.17 -13.77
CA PRO A 229 -12.57 -11.87 -14.77
C PRO A 229 -11.80 -10.60 -14.37
N LEU A 230 -10.57 -10.47 -14.88
CA LEU A 230 -9.67 -9.38 -14.53
C LEU A 230 -10.32 -7.99 -14.76
N SER A 231 -11.13 -7.85 -15.80
CA SER A 231 -11.87 -6.62 -16.12
C SER A 231 -12.92 -6.25 -15.07
N GLN A 232 -13.61 -7.23 -14.49
CA GLN A 232 -14.64 -6.97 -13.47
C GLN A 232 -14.00 -6.61 -12.12
N ILE A 233 -12.90 -7.27 -11.76
CA ILE A 233 -12.17 -6.93 -10.53
C ILE A 233 -11.49 -5.56 -10.63
N SER A 234 -10.93 -5.21 -11.79
CA SER A 234 -10.33 -3.87 -11.97
C SER A 234 -11.37 -2.76 -11.90
N LEU A 235 -12.54 -2.97 -12.50
CA LEU A 235 -13.65 -2.03 -12.43
C LEU A 235 -14.18 -1.92 -10.99
N GLY A 236 -14.38 -3.05 -10.30
CA GLY A 236 -14.79 -3.07 -8.89
C GLY A 236 -13.79 -2.36 -7.98
N TYR A 237 -12.50 -2.63 -8.14
CA TYR A 237 -11.42 -1.94 -7.42
C TYR A 237 -11.52 -0.42 -7.57
N LEU A 238 -11.67 0.08 -8.81
CA LEU A 238 -11.77 1.51 -9.09
C LEU A 238 -13.04 2.11 -8.48
N ILE A 239 -14.18 1.43 -8.59
CA ILE A 239 -15.45 1.90 -8.00
C ILE A 239 -15.32 2.02 -6.48
N TYR A 240 -14.82 0.99 -5.79
CA TYR A 240 -14.70 1.00 -4.33
C TYR A 240 -13.67 2.04 -3.86
N ALA A 241 -12.51 2.12 -4.51
CA ALA A 241 -11.51 3.15 -4.19
C ALA A 241 -12.09 4.55 -4.37
N ALA A 242 -12.75 4.83 -5.50
CA ALA A 242 -13.40 6.11 -5.75
C ALA A 242 -14.53 6.41 -4.73
N ALA A 243 -15.31 5.40 -4.35
CA ALA A 243 -16.37 5.53 -3.35
C ALA A 243 -15.80 5.87 -1.98
N PHE A 244 -14.72 5.22 -1.53
CA PHE A 244 -14.07 5.54 -0.25
C PHE A 244 -13.49 6.96 -0.27
N LEU A 245 -12.89 7.38 -1.37
CA LEU A 245 -12.40 8.75 -1.55
C LEU A 245 -13.54 9.77 -1.52
N ALA A 246 -14.63 9.53 -2.26
CA ALA A 246 -15.79 10.41 -2.32
C ALA A 246 -16.47 10.53 -0.94
N LEU A 247 -16.67 9.41 -0.24
CA LEU A 247 -17.23 9.39 1.10
C LEU A 247 -16.32 10.14 2.09
N SER A 248 -15.00 9.96 2.01
CA SER A 248 -14.06 10.71 2.84
C SER A 248 -14.19 12.24 2.62
N LEU A 249 -14.41 12.67 1.38
CA LEU A 249 -14.63 14.09 1.05
C LEU A 249 -15.96 14.62 1.61
N VAL A 250 -17.03 13.83 1.51
CA VAL A 250 -18.36 14.21 2.02
C VAL A 250 -18.35 14.33 3.54
N VAL A 251 -17.81 13.33 4.24
CA VAL A 251 -17.66 13.34 5.71
C VAL A 251 -16.84 14.53 6.15
N PHE A 252 -15.71 14.77 5.47
CA PHE A 252 -14.82 15.87 5.77
C PHE A 252 -15.47 17.24 5.57
N LYS A 253 -16.31 17.39 4.54
CA LYS A 253 -17.06 18.63 4.30
C LYS A 253 -18.12 18.86 5.38
N TYR A 254 -18.96 17.86 5.63
CA TYR A 254 -20.09 17.98 6.55
C TYR A 254 -19.65 18.33 7.98
N ARG A 255 -18.52 17.76 8.40
CA ARG A 255 -17.96 17.98 9.75
C ARG A 255 -17.34 19.36 9.95
N ASN A 256 -16.95 20.02 8.86
CA ASN A 256 -16.21 21.28 8.90
C ASN A 256 -17.12 22.50 8.61
N GLU A 257 -18.33 22.26 8.10
CA GLU A 257 -19.40 23.25 7.99
C GLU A 257 -20.23 23.38 9.29
N ARG A 258 -20.06 22.46 10.25
CA ARG A 258 -20.58 22.54 11.63
C ARG A 258 -19.56 23.19 12.57
#